data_AF-A0A937VKP9-F1
#
_entry.id   AF-A0A937VKP9-F1
#
_cell.length_a   1.000
_cell.length_b   1.000
_cell.length_c   1.000
_cell.angle_alpha   90.00
_cell.angle_beta   90.00
_cell.angle_gamma   90.00
#
_symmetry.space_group_name_H-M   'P 1'
#
loop_
_entity.id
_entity.type
_entity.pdbx_description
1 polymer ?
#
loop_
_entity_poly.entity_id
_entity_poly.type
_entity_poly.pdbx_seq_one_letter_code
_entity_poly.pdbx_strand_id
1 'polypeptide(L)'
;MQQGKCSYCGAPVVAGQRFCQSCGALVSANCAHCGVPLNPGLKFCSNCGAFAGGGPQSQMPVAPKPGGLSSSLMLLLVVVLTLFLASVGGLIYWQLGQDRGKGAGPKISDIRVTHVGLTSATVEWKTDVPSSSQVEYGRTREYGSYVPPEPKHDPTKGSVGVTSHSILISPLTQGTAYHFRVRSKDDKGNEAVSTADRTFKTLQPGKERYSPDL
;
A
#
# COMPACT_ATOMS: atom_id res chain seq x y z
N MET A 1 -25.04 -44.08 -70.91
CA MET A 1 -24.30 -43.50 -69.76
C MET A 1 -23.28 -44.53 -69.29
N GLN A 2 -21.97 -44.30 -69.47
CA GLN A 2 -20.96 -45.28 -69.02
C GLN A 2 -20.71 -45.09 -67.52
N GLN A 3 -21.04 -46.12 -66.73
CA GLN A 3 -20.80 -46.17 -65.29
C GLN A 3 -19.37 -46.68 -65.05
N GLY A 4 -18.56 -45.94 -64.29
CA GLY A 4 -17.23 -46.40 -63.87
C GLY A 4 -17.36 -47.45 -62.77
N LYS A 5 -16.36 -48.33 -62.61
CA LYS A 5 -16.29 -49.24 -61.44
C LYS A 5 -15.34 -48.65 -60.40
N CYS A 6 -15.65 -48.84 -59.13
CA CYS A 6 -14.76 -48.47 -58.04
C CYS A 6 -13.46 -49.26 -58.17
N SER A 7 -12.32 -48.58 -58.19
CA SER A 7 -11.01 -49.22 -58.28
C SER A 7 -10.64 -50.05 -57.05
N TYR A 8 -11.31 -49.83 -55.91
CA TYR A 8 -11.04 -50.52 -54.66
C TYR A 8 -11.88 -51.78 -54.47
N CYS A 9 -13.20 -51.72 -54.70
CA CYS A 9 -14.10 -52.86 -54.47
C CYS A 9 -14.80 -53.38 -55.74
N GLY A 10 -14.63 -52.74 -56.89
CA GLY A 10 -15.25 -53.14 -58.16
C GLY A 10 -16.74 -52.81 -58.30
N ALA A 11 -17.39 -52.27 -57.27
CA ALA A 11 -18.80 -51.87 -57.31
C ALA A 11 -19.05 -50.76 -58.35
N PRO A 12 -20.22 -50.72 -59.01
CA PRO A 12 -20.54 -49.66 -59.96
C PRO A 12 -20.61 -48.30 -59.26
N VAL A 13 -20.06 -47.28 -59.91
CA VAL A 13 -20.06 -45.91 -59.44
C VAL A 13 -20.76 -45.02 -60.45
N VAL A 14 -21.70 -44.22 -59.95
CA VAL A 14 -22.45 -43.23 -60.72
C VAL A 14 -21.59 -41.98 -60.94
N ALA A 15 -21.66 -41.38 -62.14
CA ALA A 15 -20.91 -40.16 -62.46
C ALA A 15 -21.20 -39.03 -61.46
N GLY A 16 -20.15 -38.38 -60.95
CA GLY A 16 -20.24 -37.29 -59.98
C GLY A 16 -20.12 -37.70 -58.50
N GLN A 17 -20.09 -38.99 -58.18
CA GLN A 17 -19.86 -39.47 -56.81
C GLN A 17 -18.40 -39.29 -56.40
N ARG A 18 -18.17 -38.58 -55.28
CA ARG A 18 -16.82 -38.34 -54.73
C ARG A 18 -16.27 -39.56 -53.97
N PHE A 19 -17.17 -40.41 -53.47
CA PHE A 19 -16.85 -41.60 -52.69
C PHE A 19 -17.71 -42.77 -53.18
N CYS A 20 -17.16 -43.97 -53.15
CA CYS A 20 -17.90 -45.19 -53.43
C CYS A 20 -18.85 -45.45 -52.27
N GLN A 21 -20.15 -45.46 -52.54
CA GLN A 21 -21.14 -45.65 -51.48
C GLN A 21 -21.15 -47.07 -50.89
N SER A 22 -20.53 -48.05 -51.57
CA SER A 22 -20.42 -49.41 -51.06
C SER A 22 -19.24 -49.63 -50.13
N CYS A 23 -18.09 -48.99 -50.36
CA CYS A 23 -16.87 -49.24 -49.57
C CYS A 23 -16.22 -48.00 -48.96
N GLY A 24 -16.71 -46.80 -49.27
CA GLY A 24 -16.18 -45.53 -48.79
C GLY A 24 -14.92 -45.03 -49.52
N ALA A 25 -14.33 -45.83 -50.42
CA ALA A 25 -13.14 -45.42 -51.17
C ALA A 25 -13.41 -44.20 -52.08
N LEU A 26 -12.48 -43.25 -52.13
CA LEU A 26 -12.57 -42.07 -53.01
C LEU A 26 -12.59 -42.52 -54.48
N VAL A 27 -13.60 -42.06 -55.21
CA VAL A 27 -13.73 -42.30 -56.65
C VAL A 27 -13.14 -41.07 -57.33
N SER A 28 -11.90 -41.21 -57.81
CA SER A 28 -11.06 -40.21 -58.52
C SER A 28 -11.65 -38.81 -58.65
N ALA A 29 -11.07 -37.84 -57.94
CA ALA A 29 -11.42 -36.43 -58.09
C ALA A 29 -10.70 -35.83 -59.31
N ASN A 30 -11.36 -34.95 -60.04
CA ASN A 30 -10.67 -34.04 -60.96
C ASN A 30 -9.93 -32.97 -60.16
N CYS A 31 -8.80 -32.50 -60.68
CA CYS A 31 -8.06 -31.41 -60.07
C CYS A 31 -8.95 -30.16 -60.03
N ALA A 32 -9.15 -29.60 -58.84
CA ALA A 32 -9.98 -28.39 -58.68
C ALA A 32 -9.39 -27.15 -59.37
N HIS A 33 -8.08 -27.17 -59.69
CA HIS A 33 -7.39 -26.04 -60.30
C HIS A 33 -7.28 -26.13 -61.83
N CYS A 34 -7.06 -27.31 -62.39
CA CYS A 34 -6.87 -27.46 -63.85
C CYS A 34 -7.81 -28.48 -64.51
N GLY A 35 -8.70 -29.12 -63.75
CA GLY A 35 -9.75 -29.98 -64.28
C GLY A 35 -9.33 -31.38 -64.74
N VAL A 36 -8.02 -31.68 -64.82
CA VAL A 36 -7.54 -33.01 -65.22
C VAL A 36 -7.85 -34.05 -64.14
N PRO A 37 -8.22 -35.29 -64.50
CA PRO A 37 -8.46 -36.37 -63.53
C PRO A 37 -7.19 -36.63 -62.71
N LEU A 38 -7.31 -36.66 -61.39
CA LEU A 38 -6.21 -36.99 -60.50
C LEU A 38 -6.14 -38.50 -60.29
N ASN A 39 -4.93 -39.05 -60.30
CA ASN A 39 -4.73 -40.43 -59.89
C ASN A 39 -5.07 -40.58 -58.40
N PRO A 40 -5.83 -41.62 -58.00
CA PRO A 40 -6.18 -41.86 -56.60
C PRO A 40 -4.93 -41.94 -55.71
N GLY A 41 -4.95 -41.23 -54.58
CA GLY A 41 -3.88 -41.24 -53.58
C GLY A 41 -2.77 -40.20 -53.78
N LEU A 42 -2.79 -39.42 -54.86
CA LEU A 42 -1.85 -38.31 -55.03
C LEU A 42 -2.24 -37.11 -54.15
N LYS A 43 -1.26 -36.59 -53.40
CA LYS A 43 -1.43 -35.38 -52.56
C LYS A 43 -1.41 -34.08 -53.37
N PHE A 44 -0.82 -34.11 -54.56
CA PHE A 44 -0.67 -32.96 -55.45
C PHE A 44 -0.96 -33.36 -56.89
N CYS A 45 -1.46 -32.42 -57.69
CA CYS A 45 -1.61 -32.59 -59.12
C CYS A 45 -0.23 -32.57 -59.80
N SER A 46 0.12 -33.64 -60.50
CA SER A 46 1.37 -33.74 -61.24
C SER A 46 1.45 -32.80 -62.45
N ASN A 47 0.32 -32.25 -62.91
CA ASN A 47 0.29 -31.33 -64.06
C ASN A 47 0.40 -29.85 -63.66
N CYS A 48 -0.37 -29.39 -62.66
CA CYS A 48 -0.38 -27.98 -62.24
C CYS A 48 0.21 -27.71 -60.85
N GLY A 49 0.62 -28.75 -60.11
CA GLY A 49 1.17 -28.64 -58.76
C GLY A 49 0.15 -28.36 -57.65
N ALA A 50 -1.13 -28.10 -58.00
CA ALA A 50 -2.15 -27.77 -57.01
C ALA A 50 -2.45 -28.94 -56.06
N PHE A 51 -2.70 -28.63 -54.79
CA PHE A 51 -3.01 -29.63 -53.76
C PHE A 51 -4.30 -30.37 -54.09
N ALA A 52 -4.21 -31.69 -54.20
CA ALA A 52 -5.27 -32.57 -54.68
C ALA A 52 -6.22 -33.06 -53.58
N GLY A 53 -6.08 -32.56 -52.34
CA GLY A 53 -7.09 -32.65 -51.29
C GLY A 53 -7.66 -34.05 -51.05
N GLY A 54 -6.88 -34.94 -50.44
CA GLY A 54 -7.36 -36.28 -50.10
C GLY A 54 -6.32 -37.19 -49.45
N GLY A 55 -5.90 -36.85 -48.23
CA GLY A 55 -5.30 -37.83 -47.32
C GLY A 55 -6.22 -37.99 -46.11
N PRO A 56 -6.35 -39.18 -45.51
CA PRO A 56 -6.98 -39.31 -44.20
C PRO A 56 -6.21 -38.39 -43.25
N GLN A 57 -6.92 -37.49 -42.58
CA GLN A 57 -6.31 -36.71 -41.51
C GLN A 57 -5.84 -37.70 -40.45
N SER A 58 -4.54 -37.99 -40.45
CA SER A 58 -3.86 -38.59 -39.32
C SER A 58 -4.02 -37.61 -38.16
N GLN A 59 -5.06 -37.80 -37.37
CA GLN A 59 -5.16 -37.20 -36.05
C GLN A 59 -3.94 -37.68 -35.26
N MET A 60 -2.95 -36.81 -35.12
CA MET A 60 -2.01 -36.95 -34.02
C MET A 60 -2.83 -37.05 -32.73
N PRO A 61 -2.43 -37.90 -31.77
CA PRO A 61 -2.99 -37.84 -30.44
C PRO A 61 -2.86 -36.40 -29.96
N VAL A 62 -4.01 -35.75 -29.77
CA VAL A 62 -4.08 -34.39 -29.26
C VAL A 62 -3.49 -34.44 -27.86
N ALA A 63 -2.34 -33.80 -27.67
CA ALA A 63 -1.76 -33.62 -26.34
C ALA A 63 -2.85 -33.04 -25.42
N PRO A 64 -3.08 -33.61 -24.23
CA PRO A 64 -4.06 -33.06 -23.31
C PRO A 64 -3.72 -31.60 -23.04
N LYS A 65 -4.68 -30.72 -23.36
CA LYS A 65 -4.60 -29.28 -23.13
C LYS A 65 -4.24 -29.06 -21.66
N PRO A 66 -3.14 -28.36 -21.31
CA PRO A 66 -2.87 -28.04 -19.92
C PRO A 66 -4.10 -27.29 -19.38
N GLY A 67 -4.65 -27.77 -18.27
CA GLY A 67 -5.86 -27.25 -17.66
C GLY A 67 -5.68 -25.77 -17.32
N GLY A 68 -6.22 -24.89 -18.17
CA GLY A 68 -6.31 -23.48 -17.87
C GLY A 68 -7.29 -23.27 -16.73
N LEU A 69 -6.89 -22.48 -15.73
CA LEU A 69 -7.78 -22.09 -14.63
C LEU A 69 -9.07 -21.51 -15.22
N SER A 70 -10.21 -22.01 -14.75
CA SER A 70 -11.55 -21.56 -15.18
C SER A 70 -11.62 -20.04 -15.21
N SER A 71 -12.22 -19.47 -16.26
CA SER A 71 -12.40 -18.03 -16.45
C SER A 71 -12.97 -17.33 -15.20
N SER A 72 -13.87 -18.02 -14.48
CA SER A 72 -14.42 -17.54 -13.22
C SER A 72 -13.40 -17.50 -12.07
N LEU A 73 -12.45 -18.45 -12.01
CA LEU A 73 -11.36 -18.46 -11.04
C LEU A 73 -10.29 -17.41 -11.38
N MET A 74 -10.03 -17.16 -12.67
CA MET A 74 -9.17 -16.08 -13.14
C MET A 74 -9.76 -14.70 -12.82
N LEU A 75 -11.07 -14.49 -13.05
CA LEU A 75 -11.73 -13.23 -12.71
C LEU A 75 -11.73 -12.99 -11.20
N LEU A 76 -11.96 -14.04 -10.40
CA LEU A 76 -11.95 -13.94 -8.93
C LEU A 76 -10.54 -13.67 -8.41
N LEU A 77 -9.50 -14.28 -8.99
CA LEU A 77 -8.10 -13.98 -8.69
C LEU A 77 -7.72 -12.54 -9.06
N VAL A 78 -8.18 -12.02 -10.21
CA VAL A 78 -7.95 -10.62 -10.64
C VAL A 78 -8.67 -9.63 -9.73
N VAL A 79 -9.91 -9.91 -9.33
CA VAL A 79 -10.67 -9.07 -8.38
C VAL A 79 -9.99 -9.09 -7.00
N VAL A 80 -9.60 -10.26 -6.49
CA VAL A 80 -8.89 -10.35 -5.20
C VAL A 80 -7.53 -9.66 -5.27
N LEU A 81 -6.78 -9.80 -6.36
CA LEU A 81 -5.48 -9.15 -6.55
C LEU A 81 -5.62 -7.63 -6.65
N THR A 82 -6.63 -7.12 -7.38
CA THR A 82 -6.86 -5.67 -7.48
C THR A 82 -7.33 -5.07 -6.15
N LEU A 83 -8.18 -5.78 -5.40
CA LEU A 83 -8.56 -5.36 -4.04
C LEU A 83 -7.39 -5.43 -3.05
N PHE A 84 -6.50 -6.43 -3.19
CA PHE A 84 -5.28 -6.54 -2.39
C PHE A 84 -4.26 -5.45 -2.75
N LEU A 85 -4.05 -5.16 -4.03
CA LEU A 85 -3.17 -4.08 -4.49
C LEU A 85 -3.74 -2.70 -4.17
N ALA A 86 -5.06 -2.50 -4.18
CA ALA A 86 -5.68 -1.24 -3.77
C ALA A 86 -5.63 -1.05 -2.24
N SER A 87 -5.80 -2.11 -1.45
CA SER A 87 -5.72 -2.04 0.02
C SER A 87 -4.28 -1.93 0.52
N VAL A 88 -3.38 -2.79 0.04
CA VAL A 88 -1.95 -2.76 0.39
C VAL A 88 -1.26 -1.59 -0.28
N GLY A 89 -1.52 -1.33 -1.56
CA GLY A 89 -0.97 -0.17 -2.27
C GLY A 89 -1.56 1.16 -1.79
N GLY A 90 -2.82 1.20 -1.36
CA GLY A 90 -3.42 2.37 -0.71
C GLY A 90 -2.83 2.63 0.67
N LEU A 91 -2.62 1.60 1.48
CA LEU A 91 -1.92 1.69 2.77
C LEU A 91 -0.44 2.04 2.60
N ILE A 92 0.27 1.45 1.64
CA ILE A 92 1.67 1.78 1.34
C ILE A 92 1.78 3.20 0.76
N TYR A 93 0.87 3.61 -0.13
CA TYR A 93 0.83 4.98 -0.67
C TYR A 93 0.55 6.01 0.42
N TRP A 94 -0.37 5.70 1.35
CA TRP A 94 -0.57 6.51 2.54
C TRP A 94 0.65 6.52 3.48
N GLN A 95 1.22 5.35 3.77
CA GLN A 95 2.34 5.19 4.70
C GLN A 95 3.60 5.90 4.18
N LEU A 96 3.87 5.85 2.88
CA LEU A 96 5.01 6.51 2.25
C LEU A 96 4.77 8.02 2.00
N GLY A 97 3.56 8.54 2.26
CA GLY A 97 3.21 9.94 2.13
C GLY A 97 3.47 10.78 3.37
N GLN A 98 3.64 10.16 4.55
CA GLN A 98 3.54 10.84 5.84
C GLN A 98 4.86 11.43 6.37
N ASP A 99 6.01 11.01 5.82
CA ASP A 99 7.33 11.37 6.36
C ASP A 99 8.13 12.37 5.51
N ARG A 100 7.63 12.80 4.34
CA ARG A 100 8.37 13.71 3.43
C ARG A 100 8.50 15.16 3.92
N GLY A 101 8.09 15.48 5.15
CA GLY A 101 8.06 16.85 5.68
C GLY A 101 8.37 17.03 7.16
N LYS A 102 8.65 15.97 7.94
CA LYS A 102 9.06 16.14 9.34
C LYS A 102 10.50 16.62 9.40
N GLY A 103 10.69 17.93 9.44
CA GLY A 103 11.96 18.54 9.79
C GLY A 103 12.33 18.24 11.24
N ALA A 104 13.59 18.48 11.61
CA ALA A 104 13.95 18.51 13.03
C ALA A 104 13.13 19.63 13.71
N GLY A 105 12.43 19.30 14.80
CA GLY A 105 11.71 20.29 15.59
C GLY A 105 12.65 21.32 16.24
N PRO A 106 12.10 22.34 16.93
CA PRO A 106 12.90 23.40 17.52
C PRO A 106 13.91 22.86 18.55
N LYS A 107 15.13 23.39 18.54
CA LYS A 107 16.14 23.04 19.53
C LYS A 107 15.86 23.74 20.85
N ILE A 108 15.44 22.97 21.84
CA ILE A 108 15.15 23.46 23.20
C ILE A 108 16.46 23.61 24.00
N SER A 109 16.62 24.75 24.67
CA SER A 109 17.79 25.07 25.51
C SER A 109 17.42 25.94 26.73
N ASP A 110 18.38 26.19 27.62
CA ASP A 110 18.25 27.09 28.79
C ASP A 110 17.05 26.84 29.71
N ILE A 111 16.61 25.58 29.83
CA ILE A 111 15.45 25.22 30.66
C ILE A 111 15.79 25.42 32.15
N ARG A 112 15.04 26.28 32.83
CA ARG A 112 15.19 26.59 34.26
C ARG A 112 13.84 26.81 34.92
N VAL A 113 13.81 26.68 36.23
CA VAL A 113 12.65 27.03 37.07
C VAL A 113 12.98 28.29 37.85
N THR A 114 12.11 29.29 37.78
CA THR A 114 12.20 30.56 38.49
C THR A 114 10.95 30.75 39.35
N HIS A 115 10.98 31.73 40.28
CA HIS A 115 9.81 32.12 41.06
C HIS A 115 9.07 30.95 41.75
N VAL A 116 9.83 30.03 42.37
CA VAL A 116 9.23 28.90 43.11
C VAL A 116 8.58 29.42 44.38
N GLY A 117 7.25 29.38 44.41
CA GLY A 117 6.41 29.78 45.54
C GLY A 117 5.88 28.60 46.33
N LEU A 118 4.94 28.88 47.25
CA LEU A 118 4.24 27.86 48.03
C LEU A 118 3.37 26.98 47.11
N THR A 119 2.67 27.57 46.15
CA THR A 119 1.68 26.87 45.31
C THR A 119 1.89 27.12 43.82
N SER A 120 3.06 27.60 43.42
CA SER A 120 3.37 27.91 42.03
C SER A 120 4.86 27.83 41.72
N ALA A 121 5.18 27.72 40.45
CA ALA A 121 6.53 27.90 39.92
C ALA A 121 6.46 28.36 38.46
N THR A 122 7.47 29.08 38.00
CA THR A 122 7.58 29.50 36.60
C THR A 122 8.66 28.69 35.91
N VAL A 123 8.34 28.10 34.75
CA VAL A 123 9.29 27.38 33.91
C VAL A 123 9.65 28.26 32.72
N GLU A 124 10.94 28.46 32.52
CA GLU A 124 11.51 29.27 31.44
C GLU A 124 12.44 28.41 30.59
N TRP A 125 12.43 28.63 29.27
CA TRP A 125 13.35 28.00 28.33
C TRP A 125 13.48 28.83 27.04
N LYS A 126 14.38 28.42 26.17
CA LYS A 126 14.55 29.00 24.83
C LYS A 126 14.42 27.95 23.73
N THR A 127 14.06 28.44 22.55
CA THR A 127 14.13 27.71 21.28
C THR A 127 14.96 28.51 20.27
N ASP A 128 15.54 27.82 19.29
CA ASP A 128 16.31 28.43 18.20
C ASP A 128 15.43 29.02 17.09
N VAL A 129 14.16 28.62 17.03
CA VAL A 129 13.16 29.15 16.08
C VAL A 129 11.86 29.52 16.81
N PRO A 130 11.08 30.52 16.34
CA PRO A 130 9.80 30.89 16.94
C PRO A 130 8.87 29.68 17.07
N SER A 131 8.46 29.39 18.30
CA SER A 131 7.75 28.15 18.63
C SER A 131 6.65 28.35 19.66
N SER A 132 5.81 27.32 19.80
CA SER A 132 4.82 27.23 20.86
C SER A 132 5.42 26.96 22.25
N SER A 133 4.62 27.24 23.28
CA SER A 133 4.98 27.11 24.69
C SER A 133 4.01 26.19 25.44
N GLN A 134 4.47 25.02 25.88
CA GLN A 134 3.71 24.13 26.76
C GLN A 134 4.63 23.40 27.74
N VAL A 135 4.14 23.21 28.97
CA VAL A 135 4.82 22.44 30.02
C VAL A 135 3.94 21.26 30.40
N GLU A 136 4.52 20.06 30.40
CA GLU A 136 3.92 18.87 31.00
C GLU A 136 4.55 18.65 32.36
N TYR A 137 3.73 18.37 33.37
CA TYR A 137 4.17 18.24 34.76
C TYR A 137 3.35 17.22 35.54
N GLY A 138 3.90 16.75 36.65
CA GLY A 138 3.24 15.80 37.53
C GLY A 138 4.05 15.51 38.79
N ARG A 139 3.52 14.69 39.70
CA ARG A 139 4.28 14.21 40.87
C ARG A 139 5.24 13.07 40.53
N THR A 140 5.17 12.55 39.31
CA THR A 140 6.01 11.47 38.77
C THR A 140 6.35 11.78 37.31
N ARG A 141 7.23 10.97 36.71
CA ARG A 141 7.62 11.04 35.29
C ARG A 141 6.53 10.64 34.28
N GLU A 142 5.35 10.26 34.76
CA GLU A 142 4.20 10.03 33.88
C GLU A 142 3.53 11.35 33.47
N TYR A 143 3.96 12.48 34.06
CA TYR A 143 3.51 13.84 33.74
C TYR A 143 1.98 13.91 33.55
N GLY A 144 1.22 13.79 34.64
CA GLY A 144 -0.25 13.71 34.60
C GLY A 144 -1.00 15.01 34.33
N SER A 145 -0.33 16.10 33.95
CA SER A 145 -0.94 17.41 33.72
C SER A 145 -0.13 18.23 32.71
N TYR A 146 -0.78 19.19 32.05
CA TYR A 146 -0.14 20.11 31.13
C TYR A 146 -0.70 21.52 31.25
N VAL A 147 0.17 22.51 31.06
CA VAL A 147 -0.19 23.93 31.11
C VAL A 147 0.60 24.71 30.05
N PRO A 148 -0.04 25.63 29.33
CA PRO A 148 -1.49 25.77 29.18
C PRO A 148 -2.15 24.53 28.53
N PRO A 149 -3.49 24.36 28.66
CA PRO A 149 -4.23 23.28 28.00
C PRO A 149 -4.05 23.27 26.47
N GLU A 150 -3.94 24.47 25.89
CA GLU A 150 -3.60 24.68 24.49
C GLU A 150 -2.26 25.41 24.42
N PRO A 151 -1.29 24.96 23.58
CA PRO A 151 0.03 25.58 23.53
C PRO A 151 -0.09 27.09 23.24
N LYS A 152 0.55 27.91 24.09
CA LYS A 152 0.63 29.36 23.84
C LYS A 152 1.55 29.60 22.65
N HIS A 153 1.28 30.64 21.87
CA HIS A 153 2.12 31.03 20.73
C HIS A 153 2.29 29.91 19.68
N ASP A 154 1.29 29.03 19.52
CA ASP A 154 1.31 27.99 18.49
C ASP A 154 1.17 28.59 17.09
N PRO A 155 2.24 28.65 16.27
CA PRO A 155 2.16 29.32 14.98
C PRO A 155 1.33 28.54 13.96
N THR A 156 1.13 27.24 14.19
CA THR A 156 0.22 26.42 13.36
C THR A 156 -1.26 26.79 13.55
N LYS A 157 -1.58 27.53 14.62
CA LYS A 157 -2.90 28.09 14.92
C LYS A 157 -2.99 29.59 14.62
N GLY A 158 -2.07 30.14 13.81
CA GLY A 158 -2.07 31.55 13.42
C GLY A 158 -1.57 32.52 14.50
N SER A 159 -0.99 32.01 15.60
CA SER A 159 -0.33 32.85 16.60
C SER A 159 1.09 33.24 16.17
N VAL A 160 1.61 34.36 16.67
CA VAL A 160 3.05 34.66 16.52
C VAL A 160 3.84 33.82 17.53
N GLY A 161 4.73 32.96 17.03
CA GLY A 161 5.65 32.15 17.83
C GLY A 161 6.67 32.98 18.61
N VAL A 162 7.28 32.40 19.63
CA VAL A 162 8.32 33.05 20.44
C VAL A 162 9.55 32.15 20.62
N THR A 163 10.72 32.75 20.82
CA THR A 163 11.97 32.01 21.11
C THR A 163 12.36 32.01 22.58
N SER A 164 11.72 32.87 23.38
CA SER A 164 11.88 32.94 24.83
C SER A 164 10.53 32.63 25.48
N HIS A 165 10.50 31.55 26.25
CA HIS A 165 9.28 30.98 26.80
C HIS A 165 9.26 31.16 28.31
N SER A 166 8.08 31.45 28.85
CA SER A 166 7.84 31.57 30.30
C SER A 166 6.42 31.12 30.62
N ILE A 167 6.28 30.06 31.39
CA ILE A 167 4.99 29.45 31.75
C ILE A 167 4.89 29.32 33.28
N LEU A 168 3.87 29.95 33.86
CA LEU A 168 3.48 29.76 35.25
C LEU A 168 2.68 28.46 35.40
N ILE A 169 3.12 27.59 36.32
CA ILE A 169 2.38 26.41 36.75
C ILE A 169 1.69 26.72 38.08
N SER A 170 0.36 26.70 38.08
CA SER A 170 -0.47 26.99 39.25
C SER A 170 -1.89 26.42 39.04
N PRO A 171 -2.57 25.95 40.10
CA PRO A 171 -2.08 25.79 41.47
C PRO A 171 -1.29 24.49 41.68
N LEU A 172 -0.36 24.51 42.63
CA LEU A 172 0.45 23.37 43.07
C LEU A 172 0.26 23.11 44.57
N THR A 173 0.57 21.88 45.01
CA THR A 173 0.60 21.51 46.42
C THR A 173 1.89 22.02 47.07
N GLN A 174 1.81 22.56 48.28
CA GLN A 174 2.96 23.08 49.04
C GLN A 174 3.92 21.96 49.46
N GLY A 175 5.20 22.28 49.61
CA GLY A 175 6.25 21.34 50.04
C GLY A 175 6.40 20.09 49.17
N THR A 176 5.90 20.11 47.93
CA THR A 176 5.76 18.93 47.07
C THR A 176 6.74 18.98 45.91
N ALA A 177 7.40 17.86 45.63
CA ALA A 177 8.26 17.71 44.47
C ALA A 177 7.42 17.44 43.21
N TYR A 178 7.77 18.12 42.12
CA TYR A 178 7.15 17.97 40.81
C TYR A 178 8.22 17.64 39.77
N HIS A 179 7.84 16.76 38.86
CA HIS A 179 8.53 16.43 37.62
C HIS A 179 7.91 17.24 36.48
N PHE A 180 8.73 17.70 35.54
CA PHE A 180 8.25 18.39 34.35
C PHE A 180 9.16 18.20 33.15
N ARG A 181 8.58 18.43 31.97
CA ARG A 181 9.28 18.60 30.70
C ARG A 181 8.58 19.67 29.87
N VAL A 182 9.30 20.27 28.94
CA VAL A 182 8.76 21.33 28.07
C VAL A 182 8.56 20.81 26.65
N ARG A 183 7.54 21.34 25.97
CA ARG A 183 7.19 21.02 24.58
C ARG A 183 7.07 22.30 23.78
N SER A 184 7.60 22.27 22.56
CA SER A 184 7.56 23.38 21.61
C SER A 184 7.33 22.86 20.20
N LYS A 185 6.53 23.59 19.44
CA LYS A 185 6.18 23.31 18.04
C LYS A 185 6.51 24.51 17.18
N ASP A 186 7.20 24.28 16.05
CA ASP A 186 7.49 25.33 15.07
C ASP A 186 6.28 25.64 14.17
N ASP A 187 6.44 26.59 13.25
CA ASP A 187 5.41 27.00 12.29
C ASP A 187 5.05 25.93 11.25
N LYS A 188 5.93 24.94 11.04
CA LYS A 188 5.72 23.80 10.14
C LYS A 188 5.06 22.62 10.84
N GLY A 189 4.82 22.72 12.14
CA GLY A 189 4.22 21.67 12.95
C GLY A 189 5.21 20.61 13.45
N ASN A 190 6.52 20.83 13.30
CA ASN A 190 7.53 19.95 13.88
C ASN A 190 7.58 20.18 15.40
N GLU A 191 7.42 19.11 16.16
CA GLU A 191 7.43 19.16 17.62
C GLU A 191 8.79 18.73 18.19
N ALA A 192 9.21 19.41 19.25
CA ALA A 192 10.31 19.00 20.11
C ALA A 192 9.83 18.90 21.56
N VAL A 193 10.36 17.90 22.26
CA VAL A 193 10.15 17.67 23.69
C VAL A 193 11.52 17.63 24.35
N SER A 194 11.67 18.29 25.50
CA SER A 194 12.95 18.24 26.23
C SER A 194 13.27 16.80 26.66
N THR A 195 14.52 16.36 26.41
CA THR A 195 14.96 14.97 26.62
C THR A 195 15.10 14.59 28.09
N ALA A 196 15.52 15.54 28.94
CA ALA A 196 15.70 15.31 30.36
C ALA A 196 14.42 15.58 31.14
N ASP A 197 14.08 14.66 32.05
CA ASP A 197 13.17 14.93 33.17
C ASP A 197 13.80 15.96 34.10
N ARG A 198 13.01 16.96 34.50
CA ARG A 198 13.44 18.03 35.40
C ARG A 198 12.53 18.07 36.60
N THR A 199 13.08 18.53 37.73
CA THR A 199 12.32 18.60 38.98
C THR A 199 12.44 19.97 39.64
N PHE A 200 11.40 20.31 40.40
CA PHE A 200 11.43 21.39 41.38
C PHE A 200 10.58 21.00 42.58
N LYS A 201 10.77 21.67 43.71
CA LYS A 201 9.97 21.46 44.92
C LYS A 201 9.37 22.79 45.35
N THR A 202 8.06 22.84 45.51
CA THR A 202 7.38 24.03 46.03
C THR A 202 7.83 24.34 47.45
N LEU A 203 7.76 25.61 47.82
CA LEU A 203 8.03 26.03 49.19
C LEU A 203 7.01 25.40 50.13
N GLN A 204 7.43 25.21 51.38
CA GLN A 204 6.56 24.83 52.48
C GLN A 204 6.38 26.04 53.40
N PRO A 205 5.21 26.22 54.04
CA PRO A 205 5.10 27.18 55.13
C PRO A 205 6.18 26.87 56.16
N GLY A 206 6.91 27.90 56.58
CA GLY A 206 7.90 27.74 57.64
C GLY A 206 7.21 27.14 58.87
N LYS A 207 7.72 26.00 59.36
CA LYS A 207 7.47 25.67 60.76
C LYS A 207 8.25 26.71 61.55
N GLU A 208 7.60 27.81 61.89
CA GLU A 208 8.08 28.67 62.97
C GLU A 208 8.34 27.73 64.14
N ARG A 209 9.61 27.58 64.52
CA ARG A 209 9.91 26.91 65.79
C ARG A 209 9.32 27.84 66.84
N TYR A 210 8.13 27.52 67.31
CA TYR A 210 7.68 27.97 68.60
C TYR A 210 8.75 27.48 69.59
N SER A 211 9.65 28.37 70.00
CA SER A 211 10.52 28.19 71.15
C SER A 211 9.74 28.80 72.32
N PRO A 212 9.01 28.00 73.11
CA PRO A 212 8.53 28.46 74.39
C PRO A 212 9.72 28.45 75.35
N ASP A 213 10.59 29.45 75.25
CA ASP A 213 11.53 29.79 76.31
C ASP A 213 11.01 31.11 76.90
N LEU A 214 10.24 31.00 78.00
CA LEU A 214 10.68 31.22 79.38
C LEU A 214 10.72 32.71 79.74
#